data_AF-A0AAD9UR66-F1
#
_entry.id   AF-A0AAD9UR66-F1
#
_cell.length_a   1.000
_cell.length_b   1.000
_cell.length_c   1.000
_cell.angle_alpha   90.00
_cell.angle_beta   90.00
_cell.angle_gamma   90.00
#
_symmetry.space_group_name_H-M   'P 1'
#
loop_
_entity.id
_entity.type
_entity.pdbx_description
1 polymer ?
#
loop_
_entity_poly.entity_id
_entity_poly.type
_entity_poly.pdbx_seq_one_letter_code
_entity_poly.pdbx_strand_id
1 'polypeptide(L)'
;MLVEGINLYIKLVKVFSVKKLFAMYLAIGWGVPAVIVGLVASIRPSTFDMAESETTGITCGALNLTATKQRTRCWMNGNLWIYKGPVLAILLVNFVLFAILLRVIFGKISSKYGNNHVILARKGLRSIIALLPLLGVTWLLGFFIEFHYILTYLFIWLNSIQGVVFFIFHCILDDEVQGAMRKFLVKLR
;
A
#
# COMPACT_ATOMS: atom_id res chain seq x y z
N MET A 1 5.82 0.04 1.17
CA MET A 1 5.44 -0.76 -0.02
C MET A 1 6.43 -0.61 -1.17
N LEU A 2 6.56 0.55 -1.84
CA LEU A 2 7.48 0.68 -2.99
C LEU A 2 8.96 0.41 -2.67
N VAL A 3 9.50 1.06 -1.63
CA VAL A 3 10.89 0.87 -1.19
C VAL A 3 11.18 -0.59 -0.86
N GLU A 4 10.21 -1.28 -0.26
CA GLU A 4 10.30 -2.68 0.10
C GLU A 4 10.27 -3.60 -1.14
N GLY A 5 9.40 -3.30 -2.12
CA GLY A 5 9.38 -3.97 -3.41
C GLY A 5 10.71 -3.84 -4.16
N ILE A 6 11.31 -2.64 -4.17
CA ILE A 6 12.64 -2.40 -4.76
C ILE A 6 13.71 -3.19 -4.00
N ASN A 7 13.70 -3.17 -2.67
CA ASN A 7 14.66 -3.91 -1.85
C ASN A 7 14.60 -5.42 -2.12
N LEU A 8 13.39 -5.99 -2.22
CA LEU A 8 13.21 -7.40 -2.57
C LEU A 8 13.67 -7.72 -3.99
N TYR A 9 13.34 -6.85 -4.95
CA TYR A 9 13.81 -7.01 -6.33
C TYR A 9 15.33 -7.04 -6.41
N ILE A 10 16.01 -6.11 -5.73
CA ILE A 10 17.47 -6.11 -5.67
C ILE A 10 17.97 -7.39 -5.01
N LYS A 11 17.48 -7.77 -3.82
CA LYS A 11 17.93 -9.02 -3.16
C LYS A 11 17.78 -10.28 -4.04
N LEU A 12 16.73 -10.35 -4.86
CA LEU A 12 16.45 -11.52 -5.69
C LEU A 12 17.13 -11.51 -7.06
N VAL A 13 17.45 -10.33 -7.61
CA VAL A 13 17.94 -10.17 -8.99
C VAL A 13 19.36 -9.59 -9.05
N LYS A 14 19.79 -8.79 -8.06
CA LYS A 14 21.06 -8.06 -8.06
C LYS A 14 21.85 -8.20 -6.73
N VAL A 15 23.10 -8.66 -6.80
CA VAL A 15 23.96 -8.99 -5.65
C VAL A 15 24.69 -7.76 -5.07
N PHE A 16 23.98 -6.67 -4.73
CA PHE A 16 24.63 -5.43 -4.22
C PHE A 16 24.57 -5.27 -2.69
N SER A 17 25.60 -4.62 -2.13
CA SER A 17 25.75 -4.33 -0.70
C SER A 17 24.76 -3.28 -0.18
N VAL A 18 23.96 -3.67 0.83
CA VAL A 18 22.73 -2.98 1.25
C VAL A 18 22.98 -1.73 2.12
N LYS A 19 24.15 -1.59 2.74
CA LYS A 19 24.39 -0.58 3.80
C LYS A 19 24.34 0.87 3.32
N LYS A 20 24.90 1.20 2.14
CA LYS A 20 24.84 2.57 1.58
C LYS A 20 23.45 2.94 1.04
N LEU A 21 22.59 1.95 0.81
CA LEU A 21 21.29 2.10 0.15
C LEU A 21 20.16 2.43 1.14
N PHE A 22 20.33 2.09 2.43
CA PHE A 22 19.31 2.27 3.45
C PHE A 22 18.95 3.74 3.70
N ALA A 23 19.95 4.63 3.78
CA ALA A 23 19.70 6.06 3.96
C ALA A 23 18.95 6.67 2.76
N MET A 24 19.31 6.27 1.54
CA MET A 24 18.60 6.66 0.31
C MET A 24 17.15 6.16 0.32
N TYR A 25 16.92 4.91 0.76
CA TYR A 25 15.57 4.34 0.89
C TYR A 25 14.70 5.07 1.91
N LEU A 26 15.28 5.49 3.03
CA LEU A 26 14.58 6.28 4.03
C LEU A 26 14.21 7.66 3.46
N ALA A 27 15.14 8.31 2.77
CA ALA A 27 14.89 9.61 2.12
C ALA A 27 13.80 9.51 1.04
N ILE A 28 13.79 8.47 0.22
CA ILE A 28 12.74 8.27 -0.80
C ILE A 28 11.40 7.93 -0.13
N GLY A 29 11.41 7.05 0.87
CA GLY A 29 10.19 6.58 1.53
C GLY A 29 9.44 7.67 2.28
N TRP A 30 10.16 8.62 2.91
CA TRP A 30 9.56 9.70 3.70
C TRP A 30 9.56 11.05 2.96
N GLY A 31 10.61 11.35 2.21
CA GLY A 31 10.77 12.61 1.51
C GLY A 31 9.80 12.77 0.35
N VAL A 32 9.63 11.75 -0.49
CA VAL A 32 8.71 11.85 -1.64
C VAL A 32 7.25 12.10 -1.20
N PRO A 33 6.68 11.36 -0.22
CA PRO A 33 5.36 11.70 0.30
C PRO A 33 5.28 13.10 0.92
N ALA A 34 6.28 13.50 1.70
CA ALA A 34 6.31 14.83 2.33
C ALA A 34 6.32 15.96 1.28
N VAL A 35 7.09 15.81 0.21
CA VAL A 35 7.14 16.77 -0.91
C VAL A 35 5.81 16.83 -1.64
N ILE A 36 5.21 15.67 -1.97
CA ILE A 36 3.90 15.62 -2.65
C ILE A 36 2.84 16.31 -1.78
N VAL A 37 2.73 15.95 -0.51
CA VAL A 37 1.75 16.55 0.41
C VAL A 37 2.01 18.05 0.58
N GLY A 38 3.27 18.47 0.75
CA GLY A 38 3.64 19.88 0.88
C GLY A 38 3.31 20.71 -0.37
N LEU A 39 3.55 20.18 -1.57
CA LEU A 39 3.19 20.84 -2.82
C LEU A 39 1.68 20.98 -2.97
N VAL A 40 0.92 19.92 -2.68
CA VAL A 40 -0.55 19.97 -2.77
C VAL A 40 -1.12 20.96 -1.75
N ALA A 41 -0.61 20.97 -0.53
CA ALA A 41 -0.99 21.94 0.50
C ALA A 41 -0.68 23.38 0.08
N SER A 42 0.42 23.59 -0.64
CA SER A 42 0.81 24.91 -1.16
C SER A 42 -0.09 25.40 -2.30
N ILE A 43 -0.48 24.49 -3.21
CA ILE A 43 -1.30 24.83 -4.40
C ILE A 43 -2.78 25.04 -4.02
N ARG A 44 -3.29 24.26 -3.06
CA ARG A 44 -4.67 24.31 -2.57
C ARG A 44 -4.70 24.25 -1.04
N PRO A 45 -4.39 25.36 -0.35
CA PRO A 45 -4.44 25.38 1.11
C PRO A 45 -5.85 25.10 1.62
N SER A 46 -6.89 25.49 0.87
CA SER A 46 -8.31 25.26 1.21
C SER A 46 -8.72 23.78 1.34
N THR A 47 -7.93 22.84 0.82
CA THR A 47 -8.15 21.39 1.02
C THR A 47 -7.61 20.86 2.35
N PHE A 48 -6.64 21.56 2.95
CA PHE A 48 -6.07 21.27 4.27
C PHE A 48 -6.47 22.30 5.33
N ASP A 49 -7.21 23.32 4.91
CA ASP A 49 -7.72 24.37 5.77
C ASP A 49 -8.71 23.78 6.77
N MET A 50 -8.28 23.74 8.03
CA MET A 50 -9.04 23.27 9.18
C MET A 50 -10.01 24.36 9.69
N ALA A 51 -10.12 25.50 9.00
CA ALA A 51 -11.01 26.60 9.39
C ALA A 51 -12.46 26.14 9.59
N GLU A 52 -13.09 26.71 10.61
CA GLU A 52 -14.45 26.43 11.03
C GLU A 52 -15.46 26.87 9.96
N SER A 53 -16.61 26.20 9.92
CA SER A 53 -17.62 26.31 8.85
C SER A 53 -17.87 27.74 8.38
N GLU A 54 -17.97 27.93 7.08
CA GLU A 54 -18.29 29.23 6.50
C GLU A 54 -19.79 29.51 6.74
N THR A 55 -20.07 30.45 7.65
CA THR A 55 -21.43 30.91 7.95
C THR A 55 -21.83 31.93 6.89
N THR A 56 -22.62 31.51 5.92
CA THR A 56 -23.20 32.42 4.92
C THR A 56 -24.53 32.97 5.44
N GLY A 57 -24.63 34.28 5.58
CA GLY A 57 -25.91 34.95 5.83
C GLY A 57 -26.77 34.91 4.57
N ILE A 58 -27.96 34.33 4.67
CA ILE A 58 -28.97 34.32 3.61
C ILE A 58 -30.06 35.31 4.01
N THR A 59 -30.26 36.33 3.17
CA THR A 59 -31.31 37.33 3.37
C THR A 59 -32.49 37.02 2.44
N CYS A 60 -33.65 36.71 3.02
CA CYS A 60 -34.91 36.51 2.30
C CYS A 60 -35.89 37.62 2.70
N GLY A 61 -35.92 38.71 1.93
CA GLY A 61 -36.75 39.88 2.27
C GLY A 61 -36.28 40.53 3.58
N ALA A 62 -37.18 40.67 4.56
CA ALA A 62 -36.87 41.22 5.89
C ALA A 62 -36.25 40.19 6.87
N LEU A 63 -36.10 38.92 6.47
CA LEU A 63 -35.60 37.85 7.32
C LEU A 63 -34.11 37.57 7.05
N ASN A 64 -33.29 37.64 8.10
CA ASN A 64 -31.87 37.28 8.07
C ASN A 64 -31.66 35.91 8.72
N LEU A 65 -31.22 34.93 7.92
CA LEU A 65 -30.89 33.58 8.38
C LEU A 65 -29.38 33.35 8.26
N THR A 66 -28.80 32.67 9.25
CA THR A 66 -27.42 32.18 9.18
C THR A 66 -27.44 30.71 8.76
N ALA A 67 -26.92 30.41 7.58
CA ALA A 67 -26.75 29.05 7.10
C ALA A 67 -25.29 28.62 7.27
N THR A 68 -25.07 27.54 8.00
CA THR A 68 -23.76 26.90 8.12
C THR A 68 -23.52 26.01 6.90
N LYS A 69 -22.64 26.44 5.99
CA LYS A 69 -22.24 25.60 4.85
C LYS A 69 -21.14 24.65 5.33
N GLN A 70 -21.49 23.38 5.48
CA GLN A 70 -20.49 22.35 5.79
C GLN A 70 -19.58 22.18 4.56
N ARG A 71 -18.37 22.76 4.62
CA ARG A 71 -17.36 22.52 3.59
C ARG A 71 -17.09 21.02 3.53
N THR A 72 -17.22 20.42 2.36
CA THR A 72 -16.86 19.02 2.11
C THR A 72 -15.35 18.88 2.24
N ARG A 73 -14.91 18.60 3.47
CA ARG A 73 -13.52 18.30 3.84
C ARG A 73 -13.14 16.95 3.24
N CYS A 74 -12.60 16.94 2.04
CA CYS A 74 -12.10 15.71 1.44
C CYS A 74 -11.04 16.08 0.40
N TRP A 75 -9.76 15.84 0.70
CA TRP A 75 -8.73 15.92 -0.36
C TRP A 75 -9.08 14.99 -1.53
N MET A 76 -9.86 13.95 -1.24
CA MET A 76 -10.22 12.86 -2.14
C MET A 76 -11.58 13.08 -2.83
N ASN A 77 -12.30 14.16 -2.49
CA ASN A 77 -13.51 14.59 -3.21
C ASN A 77 -13.12 15.57 -4.31
N GLY A 78 -13.50 15.23 -5.54
CA GLY A 78 -13.26 16.02 -6.73
C GLY A 78 -12.34 15.33 -7.73
N ASN A 79 -12.49 15.69 -9.00
CA ASN A 79 -11.69 15.23 -10.14
C ASN A 79 -10.21 15.71 -10.09
N LEU A 80 -9.64 15.92 -8.90
CA LEU A 80 -8.26 16.34 -8.74
C LEU A 80 -7.31 15.13 -8.84
N TRP A 81 -6.91 14.86 -10.09
CA TRP A 81 -5.84 13.92 -10.43
C TRP A 81 -4.48 14.29 -9.84
N ILE A 82 -4.31 15.50 -9.30
CA ILE A 82 -3.10 15.94 -8.59
C ILE A 82 -2.77 15.01 -7.41
N TYR A 83 -3.77 14.48 -6.69
CA TYR A 83 -3.53 13.53 -5.60
C TYR A 83 -3.56 12.08 -6.09
N LYS A 84 -4.57 11.72 -6.89
CA LYS A 84 -4.78 10.36 -7.38
C LYS A 84 -3.64 9.89 -8.33
N GLY A 85 -3.09 10.79 -9.13
CA GLY A 85 -2.08 10.50 -10.16
C GLY A 85 -0.75 9.96 -9.62
N PRO A 86 -0.06 10.68 -8.71
CA PRO A 86 1.18 10.19 -8.11
C PRO A 86 1.00 8.85 -7.37
N VAL A 87 -0.11 8.69 -6.65
CA VAL A 87 -0.45 7.44 -5.97
C VAL A 87 -0.64 6.30 -6.98
N LEU A 88 -1.39 6.54 -8.07
CA LEU A 88 -1.58 5.56 -9.12
C LEU A 88 -0.26 5.16 -9.78
N ALA A 89 0.63 6.12 -10.07
CA ALA A 89 1.95 5.84 -10.64
C ALA A 89 2.77 4.91 -9.73
N ILE A 90 2.80 5.17 -8.42
CA ILE A 90 3.49 4.31 -7.44
C ILE A 90 2.88 2.89 -7.42
N LEU A 91 1.55 2.78 -7.45
CA LEU A 91 0.88 1.48 -7.46
C LEU A 91 1.13 0.68 -8.74
N LEU A 92 1.20 1.35 -9.90
CA LEU A 92 1.54 0.70 -11.17
C LEU A 92 2.97 0.17 -11.16
N VAL A 93 3.93 0.94 -10.62
CA VAL A 93 5.30 0.46 -10.44
C VAL A 93 5.34 -0.74 -9.51
N ASN A 94 4.61 -0.71 -8.38
CA ASN A 94 4.50 -1.86 -7.48
C ASN A 94 3.87 -3.08 -8.15
N PHE A 95 2.88 -2.90 -9.02
CA PHE A 95 2.26 -3.98 -9.77
C PHE A 95 3.26 -4.64 -10.75
N VAL A 96 4.06 -3.84 -11.46
CA VAL A 96 5.13 -4.36 -12.32
C VAL A 96 6.17 -5.13 -11.51
N LEU A 97 6.61 -4.57 -10.37
CA LEU A 97 7.52 -5.26 -9.47
C LEU A 97 6.93 -6.58 -8.95
N PHE A 98 5.65 -6.59 -8.59
CA PHE A 98 4.95 -7.80 -8.17
C PHE A 98 4.95 -8.87 -9.27
N ALA A 99 4.64 -8.51 -10.51
CA ALA A 99 4.67 -9.44 -11.65
C ALA A 99 6.08 -10.01 -11.91
N ILE A 100 7.13 -9.18 -11.83
CA ILE A 100 8.51 -9.62 -11.98
C ILE A 100 8.90 -10.59 -10.85
N LEU A 101 8.60 -10.23 -9.60
CA LEU A 101 8.88 -11.07 -8.44
C LEU A 101 8.16 -12.41 -8.53
N LEU A 102 6.87 -12.40 -8.90
CA LEU A 102 6.11 -13.62 -9.14
C LEU A 102 6.76 -14.47 -10.22
N ARG A 103 7.12 -13.90 -11.38
CA ARG A 103 7.78 -14.65 -12.46
C ARG A 103 9.05 -15.35 -11.98
N VAL A 104 9.89 -14.63 -11.23
CA VAL A 104 11.13 -15.19 -10.68
C VAL A 104 10.85 -16.30 -9.67
N ILE A 105 9.89 -16.10 -8.75
CA ILE A 105 9.55 -17.09 -7.72
C ILE A 105 8.90 -18.33 -8.35
N PHE A 106 7.93 -18.16 -9.24
CA PHE A 106 7.30 -19.27 -9.97
C PHE A 106 8.32 -20.03 -10.81
N GLY A 107 9.28 -19.36 -11.46
CA GLY A 107 10.37 -20.01 -12.17
C GLY A 107 11.20 -20.92 -11.25
N LYS A 108 11.57 -20.43 -10.05
CA LYS A 108 12.31 -21.22 -9.05
C LYS A 108 11.48 -22.40 -8.51
N ILE A 109 10.19 -22.20 -8.22
CA ILE A 109 9.31 -23.27 -7.72
C ILE A 109 9.08 -24.33 -8.80
N SER A 110 8.84 -23.91 -10.05
CA SER A 110 8.63 -24.80 -11.19
C SER A 110 9.88 -25.64 -11.49
N SER A 111 11.08 -25.05 -11.45
CA SER A 111 12.33 -25.80 -11.60
C SER A 111 12.52 -26.89 -10.53
N LYS A 112 12.04 -26.66 -9.28
CA LYS A 112 12.21 -27.61 -8.17
C LYS A 112 11.07 -28.63 -8.02
N TYR A 113 9.85 -28.29 -8.46
CA TYR A 113 8.63 -29.08 -8.24
C TYR A 113 7.80 -29.30 -9.52
N GLY A 114 8.40 -29.16 -10.71
CA GLY A 114 7.70 -29.19 -12.00
C GLY A 114 6.84 -30.42 -12.24
N ASN A 115 7.20 -31.56 -11.67
CA ASN A 115 6.48 -32.82 -11.85
C ASN A 115 5.20 -32.93 -10.99
N ASN A 116 5.04 -32.10 -9.95
CA ASN A 116 3.90 -32.17 -9.02
C ASN A 116 3.09 -30.86 -9.04
N HIS A 117 2.12 -30.78 -9.95
CA HIS A 117 1.28 -29.58 -10.16
C HIS A 117 0.56 -29.10 -8.88
N VAL A 118 0.13 -30.00 -7.99
CA VAL A 118 -0.53 -29.65 -6.73
C VAL A 118 0.42 -28.92 -5.78
N ILE A 119 1.67 -29.39 -5.67
CA ILE A 119 2.70 -28.79 -4.80
C ILE A 119 3.13 -27.44 -5.37
N LEU A 120 3.31 -27.37 -6.70
CA LEU A 120 3.60 -26.13 -7.42
C LEU A 120 2.53 -25.07 -7.16
N ALA A 121 1.25 -25.42 -7.35
CA ALA A 121 0.13 -24.51 -7.12
C ALA A 121 0.05 -24.04 -5.67
N ARG A 122 0.20 -24.95 -4.69
CA ARG A 122 0.15 -24.62 -3.26
C ARG A 122 1.28 -23.68 -2.85
N LYS A 123 2.51 -23.92 -3.32
CA LYS A 123 3.66 -23.05 -3.02
C LYS A 123 3.57 -21.69 -3.73
N GLY A 124 3.11 -21.69 -4.97
CA GLY A 124 2.85 -20.47 -5.73
C GLY A 124 1.79 -19.59 -5.07
N LEU A 125 0.65 -20.18 -4.69
CA LEU A 125 -0.43 -19.48 -3.99
C LEU A 125 0.05 -18.91 -2.65
N ARG A 126 0.81 -19.69 -1.87
CA ARG A 126 1.41 -19.21 -0.61
C ARG A 126 2.30 -17.98 -0.85
N SER A 127 3.10 -17.99 -1.92
CA SER A 127 3.94 -16.84 -2.29
C SER A 127 3.11 -15.63 -2.71
N ILE A 128 2.09 -15.82 -3.54
CA ILE A 128 1.18 -14.74 -3.95
C ILE A 128 0.54 -14.09 -2.71
N ILE A 129 -0.03 -14.89 -1.80
CA ILE A 129 -0.70 -14.39 -0.59
C ILE A 129 0.27 -13.62 0.31
N ALA A 130 1.55 -14.02 0.37
CA ALA A 130 2.57 -13.32 1.15
C ALA A 130 3.06 -12.02 0.48
N LEU A 131 3.17 -11.98 -0.85
CA LEU A 131 3.68 -10.82 -1.61
C LEU A 131 2.59 -9.77 -1.88
N LEU A 132 1.34 -10.17 -2.04
CA LEU A 132 0.22 -9.27 -2.33
C LEU A 132 0.06 -8.14 -1.29
N PRO A 133 -0.01 -8.40 0.04
CA PRO A 133 -0.09 -7.35 1.05
C PRO A 133 1.19 -6.53 1.17
N LEU A 134 2.34 -7.09 0.77
CA LEU A 134 3.64 -6.43 0.87
C LEU A 134 3.80 -5.31 -0.16
N LEU A 135 3.43 -5.59 -1.41
CA LEU A 135 3.51 -4.62 -2.50
C LEU A 135 2.26 -3.74 -2.61
N GLY A 136 1.19 -4.06 -1.87
CA GLY A 136 -0.01 -3.23 -1.79
C GLY A 136 -0.86 -3.25 -3.05
N VAL A 137 -0.82 -4.31 -3.82
CA VAL A 137 -1.57 -4.41 -5.09
C VAL A 137 -3.08 -4.28 -4.86
N THR A 138 -3.56 -4.66 -3.67
CA THR A 138 -4.96 -4.49 -3.21
C THR A 138 -5.44 -3.04 -3.26
N TRP A 139 -4.52 -2.06 -3.19
CA TRP A 139 -4.86 -0.65 -3.25
C TRP A 139 -5.34 -0.19 -4.62
N LEU A 140 -5.02 -0.92 -5.69
CA LEU A 140 -5.53 -0.63 -7.04
C LEU A 140 -7.06 -0.72 -7.08
N LEU A 141 -7.67 -1.62 -6.30
CA LEU A 141 -9.12 -1.74 -6.19
C LEU A 141 -9.78 -0.44 -5.70
N GLY A 142 -9.05 0.37 -4.93
CA GLY A 142 -9.50 1.68 -4.44
C GLY A 142 -9.85 2.66 -5.55
N PHE A 143 -9.28 2.51 -6.74
CA PHE A 143 -9.60 3.34 -7.91
C PHE A 143 -10.88 2.89 -8.62
N PHE A 144 -11.33 1.66 -8.37
CA PHE A 144 -12.50 1.08 -9.01
C PHE A 144 -13.75 1.07 -8.12
N ILE A 145 -13.67 1.57 -6.88
CA ILE A 145 -14.80 1.54 -5.92
C ILE A 145 -16.03 2.33 -6.41
N GLU A 146 -15.81 3.35 -7.25
CA GLU A 146 -16.88 4.18 -7.81
C GLU A 146 -17.74 3.42 -8.84
N PHE A 147 -17.23 2.31 -9.41
CA PHE A 147 -17.97 1.51 -10.39
C PHE A 147 -18.98 0.55 -9.76
N HIS A 148 -18.72 0.03 -8.55
CA HIS A 148 -19.60 -0.96 -7.92
C HIS A 148 -19.43 -1.03 -6.40
N TYR A 149 -20.54 -1.08 -5.65
CA TYR A 149 -20.51 -1.16 -4.18
C TYR A 149 -19.79 -2.40 -3.64
N ILE A 150 -19.84 -3.52 -4.37
CA ILE A 150 -19.10 -4.76 -4.05
C ILE A 150 -17.59 -4.49 -3.99
N LEU A 151 -17.05 -3.66 -4.89
CA LEU A 151 -15.63 -3.33 -4.90
C LEU A 151 -15.23 -2.51 -3.68
N THR A 152 -16.13 -1.66 -3.18
CA THR A 152 -15.93 -0.93 -1.91
C THR A 152 -15.82 -1.89 -0.74
N TYR A 153 -16.76 -2.83 -0.58
CA TYR A 153 -16.70 -3.82 0.51
C TYR A 153 -15.46 -4.70 0.41
N LEU A 154 -15.12 -5.15 -0.80
CA LEU A 154 -13.93 -5.96 -1.05
C LEU A 154 -12.64 -5.19 -0.73
N PHE A 155 -12.55 -3.92 -1.13
CA PHE A 155 -11.42 -3.05 -0.83
C PHE A 155 -11.25 -2.88 0.69
N ILE A 156 -12.33 -2.57 1.41
CA ILE A 156 -12.29 -2.42 2.88
C ILE A 156 -11.81 -3.71 3.53
N TRP A 157 -12.39 -4.86 3.16
CA TRP A 157 -12.04 -6.15 3.74
C TRP A 157 -10.57 -6.54 3.49
N LEU A 158 -10.11 -6.45 2.23
CA LEU A 158 -8.73 -6.80 1.84
C LEU A 158 -7.68 -5.91 2.52
N ASN A 159 -7.94 -4.60 2.63
CA ASN A 159 -7.00 -3.68 3.27
C ASN A 159 -7.01 -3.83 4.81
N SER A 160 -8.15 -4.12 5.41
CA SER A 160 -8.26 -4.30 6.87
C SER A 160 -7.50 -5.54 7.35
N ILE A 161 -7.52 -6.63 6.58
CA ILE A 161 -6.79 -7.86 6.92
C ILE A 161 -5.32 -7.82 6.47
N GLN A 162 -4.92 -6.85 5.65
CA GLN A 162 -3.60 -6.78 5.02
C GLN A 162 -2.45 -6.89 6.03
N GLY A 163 -2.54 -6.16 7.16
CA GLY A 163 -1.53 -6.18 8.21
C GLY A 163 -1.45 -7.51 8.95
N VAL A 164 -2.59 -8.16 9.20
CA VAL A 164 -2.66 -9.48 9.85
C VAL A 164 -2.03 -10.55 8.96
N VAL A 165 -2.38 -10.55 7.67
CA VAL A 165 -1.78 -11.46 6.68
C VAL A 165 -0.26 -11.24 6.62
N PHE A 166 0.19 -9.99 6.55
CA PHE A 166 1.61 -9.66 6.55
C PHE A 166 2.33 -10.24 7.78
N PHE A 167 1.80 -10.02 8.98
CA PHE A 167 2.39 -10.52 10.23
C PHE A 167 2.46 -12.06 10.27
N ILE A 168 1.38 -12.74 9.86
CA ILE A 168 1.36 -14.21 9.84
C ILE A 168 2.44 -14.75 8.90
N PHE A 169 2.53 -14.23 7.66
CA PHE A 169 3.43 -14.78 6.66
C PHE A 169 4.90 -14.41 6.88
N HIS A 170 5.19 -13.18 7.29
CA HIS A 170 6.56 -12.67 7.38
C HIS A 170 7.16 -12.71 8.80
N CYS A 171 6.34 -12.88 9.84
CA CYS A 171 6.84 -13.02 11.20
C CYS A 171 6.62 -14.45 11.74
N ILE A 172 5.39 -14.96 11.73
CA ILE A 172 5.08 -16.26 12.34
C ILE A 172 5.55 -17.43 11.47
N LEU A 173 5.30 -17.35 10.16
CA LEU A 173 5.56 -18.44 9.20
C LEU A 173 6.92 -18.32 8.50
N ASP A 174 7.75 -17.36 8.92
CA ASP A 174 9.11 -17.21 8.43
C ASP A 174 10.03 -18.27 9.05
N ASP A 175 10.76 -19.00 8.20
CA ASP A 175 11.57 -20.13 8.63
C ASP A 175 12.76 -19.69 9.51
N GLU A 176 13.32 -18.49 9.28
CA GLU A 176 14.41 -17.95 10.09
C GLU A 176 13.91 -17.59 11.50
N VAL A 177 12.75 -16.92 11.57
CA VAL A 177 12.11 -16.56 12.85
C VAL A 177 11.71 -17.80 13.64
N GLN A 178 11.10 -18.80 12.99
CA GLN A 178 10.76 -20.05 13.65
C GLN A 178 12.01 -20.80 14.14
N GLY A 179 13.09 -20.78 13.36
CA GLY A 179 14.37 -21.38 13.76
C GLY A 179 14.96 -20.69 14.99
N ALA A 180 14.96 -19.35 15.01
CA ALA A 180 15.42 -18.56 16.16
C ALA A 180 14.57 -18.80 17.41
N MET A 181 13.24 -18.81 17.25
CA MET A 181 12.30 -19.04 18.35
C MET A 181 12.44 -20.46 18.93
N ARG A 182 12.61 -21.50 18.09
CA ARG A 182 12.89 -22.86 18.57
C ARG A 182 14.19 -22.92 19.37
N LYS A 183 15.26 -22.28 18.90
CA LYS A 183 16.55 -22.23 19.63
C LYS A 183 16.40 -21.54 20.99
N PHE A 184 15.65 -20.43 21.04
CA PHE A 184 15.37 -19.71 22.28
C PHE A 184 14.57 -20.58 23.27
N LEU A 185 13.51 -21.25 22.81
CA LEU A 185 12.70 -22.16 23.63
C LEU A 185 13.50 -23.35 24.17
N VAL A 186 14.40 -23.92 23.36
CA VAL A 186 15.30 -25.00 23.80
C VAL A 186 16.31 -24.52 24.83
N LYS A 187 16.74 -23.25 24.77
CA LYS A 187 17.66 -22.64 25.76
C LYS A 187 16.97 -22.30 27.09
N LEU A 188 15.65 -22.15 27.07
CA LEU A 188 14.81 -21.88 28.24
C LEU A 188 14.38 -23.15 28.98
N ARG A 189 14.47 -24.31 28.34
CA ARG A 189 14.22 -25.62 28.93
C ARG A 189 15.52 -26.22 29.43
#